data_AF-A0A930EZH6-F1
#
_entry.id   AF-A0A930EZH6-F1
#
_cell.length_a   1.000
_cell.length_b   1.000
_cell.length_c   1.000
_cell.angle_alpha   90.00
_cell.angle_beta   90.00
_cell.angle_gamma   90.00
#
_symmetry.space_group_name_H-M   'P 1'
#
loop_
_entity.id
_entity.type
_entity.pdbx_description
1 polymer ?
#
loop_
_entity_poly.entity_id
_entity_poly.type
_entity_poly.pdbx_seq_one_letter_code
_entity_poly.pdbx_strand_id
1 'polypeptide(L)'
;MKQEQIKYEEWLTTIANTRLIYNTMEELELFMDSRSIHSNGIKRCFATQQKLRSAFRDLKVEVEILTDGIVNLECVLTHYQRAWSFFHKNLYRRSNPECIAFEMLTYCFPPYISDGISPKKVAIYKQIIQRDINIPFLILMLMKVIPGYDSKEGDVIDMPYQYENVIQLMEKFVGDIPQFNLLPIITRAREERQKTRLMLLFYVQQILDIYESYSDSYNLYDLANVVKESAVNLDIAGYWNECGGKLLYTNFWQIENALDYGTYFMTHWHKDSENKLTGIKYTLFILEGAKGNLVYYLLHPEAIKHRMKGLQYSDADHVWYQTNMFDDVPIELPLKRQMFSGVWPLKINLTRCKDENVISTYEKWLNHDCQIIKPYQHLEYNFHPNLYAVTRTHLYIPSENEGEYYKVPKSSYEGFERIQISDNVGTITMNGKTYLAFDEFMLYISTSKNELKKYEIERVNCIE
;
A
#
# COMPACT_ATOMS: atom_id res chain seq x y z
N MET A 1 -11.73 40.76 4.59
CA MET A 1 -12.43 40.68 5.90
C MET A 1 -13.84 40.06 5.79
N LYS A 2 -14.83 40.69 5.13
CA LYS A 2 -16.20 40.13 5.06
C LYS A 2 -16.33 38.81 4.28
N GLN A 3 -15.53 38.63 3.22
CA GLN A 3 -15.53 37.40 2.40
C GLN A 3 -14.98 36.17 3.14
N GLU A 4 -13.92 36.32 3.95
CA GLU A 4 -13.39 35.21 4.76
C GLU A 4 -14.35 34.77 5.86
N GLN A 5 -15.06 35.72 6.48
CA GLN A 5 -16.07 35.39 7.49
C GLN A 5 -17.22 34.56 6.89
N ILE A 6 -17.71 34.94 5.70
CA ILE A 6 -18.74 34.20 4.96
C ILE A 6 -18.25 32.79 4.63
N LYS A 7 -16.99 32.65 4.22
CA LYS A 7 -16.37 31.37 3.87
C LYS A 7 -16.33 30.39 5.06
N TYR A 8 -15.86 30.81 6.23
CA TYR A 8 -15.79 29.93 7.40
C TYR A 8 -17.18 29.59 7.97
N GLU A 9 -18.13 30.52 7.93
CA GLU A 9 -19.52 30.24 8.31
C GLU A 9 -20.15 29.18 7.40
N GLU A 10 -19.97 29.31 6.09
CA GLU A 10 -20.43 28.33 5.10
C GLU A 10 -19.81 26.95 5.37
N TRP A 11 -18.48 26.89 5.46
CA TRP A 11 -17.74 25.64 5.66
C TRP A 11 -18.12 24.90 6.93
N LEU A 12 -18.18 25.62 8.06
CA LEU A 12 -18.62 25.04 9.34
C LEU A 12 -20.08 24.58 9.27
N THR A 13 -20.94 25.32 8.57
CA THR A 13 -22.34 24.96 8.37
C THR A 13 -22.46 23.69 7.53
N THR A 14 -21.68 23.56 6.46
CA THR A 14 -21.61 22.34 5.65
C THR A 14 -21.12 21.17 6.48
N ILE A 15 -19.96 21.29 7.16
CA ILE A 15 -19.41 20.21 8.00
C ILE A 15 -20.44 19.72 9.01
N ALA A 16 -21.11 20.66 9.69
CA ALA A 16 -22.17 20.35 10.61
C ALA A 16 -23.29 19.62 9.87
N ASN A 17 -24.00 20.28 8.97
CA ASN A 17 -25.21 19.73 8.38
C ASN A 17 -25.01 18.41 7.64
N THR A 18 -23.84 18.18 7.05
CA THR A 18 -23.53 16.93 6.33
C THR A 18 -22.87 15.88 7.20
N ARG A 19 -22.55 16.19 8.47
CA ARG A 19 -21.78 15.34 9.39
C ARG A 19 -20.59 14.71 8.66
N LEU A 20 -19.74 15.59 8.13
CA LEU A 20 -18.61 15.16 7.31
C LEU A 20 -17.53 14.47 8.16
N ILE A 21 -17.20 15.09 9.29
CA ILE A 21 -16.10 14.66 10.18
C ILE A 21 -16.59 13.69 11.26
N TYR A 22 -17.78 13.93 11.81
CA TYR A 22 -18.43 13.08 12.82
C TYR A 22 -19.68 12.44 12.23
N ASN A 23 -20.30 11.47 12.92
CA ASN A 23 -21.51 10.79 12.45
C ASN A 23 -22.80 11.45 12.97
N THR A 24 -22.74 12.14 14.11
CA THR A 24 -23.91 12.78 14.73
C THR A 24 -23.65 14.24 15.10
N MET A 25 -24.72 15.02 15.32
CA MET A 25 -24.59 16.39 15.83
C MET A 25 -23.94 16.39 17.21
N GLU A 26 -24.32 15.44 18.04
CA GLU A 26 -23.88 15.33 19.43
C GLU A 26 -22.36 15.16 19.52
N GLU A 27 -21.79 14.28 18.69
CA GLU A 27 -20.34 14.10 18.60
C GLU A 27 -19.62 15.40 18.23
N LEU A 28 -20.14 16.14 17.23
CA LEU A 28 -19.57 17.42 16.82
C LEU A 28 -19.70 18.49 17.92
N GLU A 29 -20.86 18.58 18.57
CA GLU A 29 -21.08 19.52 19.66
C GLU A 29 -20.19 19.23 20.87
N LEU A 30 -19.95 17.94 21.16
CA LEU A 30 -19.04 17.51 22.21
C LEU A 30 -17.60 17.90 21.90
N PHE A 31 -17.12 17.65 20.67
CA PHE A 31 -15.78 18.05 20.25
C PHE A 31 -15.59 19.58 20.32
N MET A 32 -16.58 20.34 19.86
CA MET A 32 -16.52 21.80 19.80
C MET A 32 -16.81 22.50 21.13
N ASP A 33 -17.06 21.74 22.21
CA ASP A 33 -17.56 22.22 23.51
C ASP A 33 -18.74 23.21 23.36
N SER A 34 -19.67 22.88 22.45
CA SER A 34 -20.77 23.76 22.06
C SER A 34 -22.07 22.97 21.93
N ARG A 35 -22.83 22.87 23.03
CA ARG A 35 -24.08 22.10 23.15
C ARG A 35 -25.32 22.72 22.47
N SER A 36 -25.14 23.58 21.47
CA SER A 36 -26.25 24.33 20.89
C SER A 36 -26.15 24.61 19.39
N ILE A 37 -25.23 23.95 18.68
CA ILE A 37 -25.15 24.05 17.22
C ILE A 37 -26.46 23.55 16.59
N HIS A 38 -27.04 22.48 17.13
CA HIS A 38 -28.31 21.92 16.70
C HIS A 38 -29.48 22.93 16.80
N SER A 39 -29.54 23.68 17.90
CA SER A 39 -30.65 24.58 18.21
C SER A 39 -30.46 26.00 17.68
N ASN A 40 -29.23 26.50 17.64
CA ASN A 40 -28.92 27.89 17.32
C ASN A 40 -28.23 28.09 15.96
N GLY A 41 -27.66 27.02 15.39
CA GLY A 41 -26.85 27.07 14.17
C GLY A 41 -25.47 27.70 14.36
N ILE A 42 -24.55 27.39 13.45
CA ILE A 42 -23.13 27.80 13.51
C ILE A 42 -22.95 29.30 13.75
N LYS A 43 -23.70 30.14 13.03
CA LYS A 43 -23.58 31.60 13.13
C LYS A 43 -23.81 32.14 14.54
N ARG A 44 -24.77 31.57 15.28
CA ARG A 44 -25.08 32.03 16.63
C ARG A 44 -24.11 31.47 17.66
N CYS A 45 -23.68 30.22 17.49
CA CYS A 45 -22.68 29.59 18.36
C CYS A 45 -21.31 30.29 18.24
N PHE A 46 -20.94 30.71 17.03
CA PHE A 46 -19.67 31.36 16.74
C PHE A 46 -19.89 32.77 16.18
N ALA A 47 -20.42 33.67 17.04
CA ALA A 47 -20.87 35.01 16.64
C ALA A 47 -19.78 35.95 16.08
N THR A 48 -18.49 35.64 16.25
CA THR A 48 -17.37 36.47 15.77
C THR A 48 -16.51 35.73 14.75
N GLN A 49 -15.88 36.47 13.84
CA GLN A 49 -14.96 35.89 12.86
C GLN A 49 -13.80 35.11 13.52
N GLN A 50 -13.27 35.62 14.65
CA GLN A 50 -12.20 34.92 15.38
C GLN A 50 -12.68 33.57 15.91
N LYS A 51 -13.91 33.49 16.44
CA LYS A 51 -14.49 32.23 16.90
C LYS A 51 -14.72 31.25 15.76
N LEU A 52 -15.24 31.71 14.61
CA LEU A 52 -15.39 30.88 13.41
C LEU A 52 -14.03 30.34 12.91
N ARG A 53 -12.99 31.19 12.89
CA ARG A 53 -11.64 30.78 12.49
C ARG A 53 -11.03 29.77 13.46
N SER A 54 -11.22 29.97 14.77
CA SER A 54 -10.74 29.03 15.79
C SER A 54 -11.44 27.67 15.63
N ALA A 55 -12.77 27.68 15.60
CA ALA A 55 -13.59 26.50 15.38
C ALA A 55 -13.18 25.69 14.14
N PHE A 56 -12.96 26.38 13.02
CA PHE A 56 -12.49 25.72 11.80
C PHE A 56 -11.05 25.20 11.92
N ARG A 57 -10.17 25.93 12.61
CA ARG A 57 -8.79 25.48 12.87
C ARG A 57 -8.76 24.21 13.71
N ASP A 58 -9.60 24.13 14.73
CA ASP A 58 -9.66 22.96 15.61
C ASP A 58 -10.09 21.71 14.82
N LEU A 59 -11.10 21.84 13.95
CA LEU A 59 -11.48 20.77 13.02
C LEU A 59 -10.38 20.45 12.00
N LYS A 60 -9.63 21.44 11.52
CA LYS A 60 -8.51 21.21 10.61
C LYS A 60 -7.42 20.36 11.28
N VAL A 61 -7.07 20.68 12.52
CA VAL A 61 -6.09 19.91 13.32
C VAL A 61 -6.61 18.49 13.57
N GLU A 62 -7.89 18.33 13.89
CA GLU A 62 -8.50 17.01 14.03
C GLU A 62 -8.35 16.20 12.74
N VAL A 63 -8.70 16.77 11.59
CA VAL A 63 -8.56 16.09 10.28
C VAL A 63 -7.11 15.72 9.99
N GLU A 64 -6.16 16.61 10.29
CA GLU A 64 -4.72 16.31 10.15
C GLU A 64 -4.31 15.13 11.04
N ILE A 65 -4.80 15.04 12.29
CA ILE A 65 -4.52 13.91 13.18
C ILE A 65 -5.15 12.61 12.66
N LEU A 66 -6.41 12.66 12.21
CA LEU A 66 -7.16 11.50 11.73
C LEU A 66 -6.55 10.88 10.46
N THR A 67 -5.89 11.70 9.65
CA THR A 67 -5.40 11.31 8.32
C THR A 67 -3.88 11.35 8.21
N ASP A 68 -3.18 11.35 9.36
CA ASP A 68 -1.72 11.39 9.45
C ASP A 68 -1.09 12.54 8.63
N GLY A 69 -1.76 13.69 8.59
CA GLY A 69 -1.33 14.91 7.90
C GLY A 69 -1.56 14.92 6.38
N ILE A 70 -2.18 13.87 5.81
CA ILE A 70 -2.37 13.74 4.37
C ILE A 70 -3.49 14.67 3.88
N VAL A 71 -4.58 14.81 4.64
CA VAL A 71 -5.78 15.52 4.18
C VAL A 71 -5.81 16.98 4.63
N ASN A 72 -5.97 17.88 3.65
CA ASN A 72 -6.23 19.30 3.90
C ASN A 72 -7.73 19.60 3.83
N LEU A 73 -8.33 19.97 4.97
CA LEU A 73 -9.77 20.25 5.09
C LEU A 73 -10.28 21.37 4.16
N GLU A 74 -9.48 22.39 3.86
CA GLU A 74 -9.86 23.47 2.95
C GLU A 74 -10.00 22.97 1.50
N CYS A 75 -9.06 22.12 1.08
CA CYS A 75 -9.12 21.46 -0.22
C CYS A 75 -10.34 20.53 -0.29
N VAL A 76 -10.58 19.72 0.75
CA VAL A 76 -11.74 18.82 0.84
C VAL A 76 -13.04 19.57 0.61
N LEU A 77 -13.27 20.68 1.31
CA LEU A 77 -14.54 21.43 1.18
C LEU A 77 -14.69 22.10 -0.20
N THR A 78 -13.58 22.57 -0.77
CA THR A 78 -13.58 23.15 -2.12
C THR A 78 -13.91 22.09 -3.17
N HIS A 79 -13.30 20.90 -3.07
CA HIS A 79 -13.61 19.77 -3.95
C HIS A 79 -15.03 19.27 -3.73
N TYR A 80 -15.52 19.23 -2.50
CA TYR A 80 -16.89 18.83 -2.18
C TYR A 80 -17.92 19.73 -2.87
N GLN A 81 -17.78 21.06 -2.75
CA GLN A 81 -18.69 22.01 -3.39
C GLN A 81 -18.69 21.87 -4.91
N ARG A 82 -17.51 21.72 -5.51
CA ARG A 82 -17.33 21.54 -6.97
C ARG A 82 -17.94 20.22 -7.45
N ALA A 83 -17.65 19.13 -6.74
CA ALA A 83 -18.18 17.80 -7.03
C ALA A 83 -19.70 17.76 -6.89
N TRP A 84 -20.26 18.37 -5.83
CA TRP A 84 -21.70 18.48 -5.65
C TRP A 84 -22.38 19.23 -6.80
N SER A 85 -21.83 20.39 -7.18
CA SER A 85 -22.38 21.18 -8.29
C SER A 85 -22.42 20.39 -9.61
N PHE A 86 -21.37 19.59 -9.86
CA PHE A 86 -21.32 18.69 -11.01
C PHE A 86 -22.31 17.53 -10.88
N PHE A 87 -22.34 16.86 -9.73
CA PHE A 87 -23.19 15.72 -9.44
C PHE A 87 -24.67 16.09 -9.56
N HIS A 88 -25.09 17.18 -8.93
CA HIS A 88 -26.48 17.66 -8.96
C HIS A 88 -26.97 17.88 -10.39
N LYS A 89 -26.12 18.44 -11.26
CA LYS A 89 -26.46 18.73 -12.66
C LYS A 89 -26.48 17.48 -13.55
N ASN A 90 -25.59 16.51 -13.32
CA ASN A 90 -25.31 15.46 -14.31
C ASN A 90 -25.62 14.04 -13.83
N LEU A 91 -25.54 13.77 -12.53
CA LEU A 91 -25.57 12.42 -11.94
C LEU A 91 -26.66 12.23 -10.88
N TYR A 92 -27.39 13.29 -10.53
CA TYR A 92 -28.51 13.22 -9.58
C TYR A 92 -29.66 12.33 -10.09
N ARG A 93 -30.25 11.54 -9.19
CA ARG A 93 -31.41 10.65 -9.45
C ARG A 93 -31.21 9.62 -10.57
N ARG A 94 -29.98 9.16 -10.78
CA ARG A 94 -29.70 8.08 -11.74
C ARG A 94 -30.21 6.73 -11.24
N SER A 95 -30.72 5.92 -12.14
CA SER A 95 -30.93 4.49 -11.91
C SER A 95 -29.59 3.77 -11.86
N ASN A 96 -29.48 2.75 -11.00
CA ASN A 96 -28.29 1.91 -10.83
C ASN A 96 -27.00 2.70 -10.54
N PRO A 97 -26.94 3.44 -9.42
CA PRO A 97 -25.80 4.29 -9.09
C PRO A 97 -24.46 3.54 -8.95
N GLU A 98 -24.50 2.31 -8.46
CA GLU A 98 -23.29 1.47 -8.32
C GLU A 98 -22.68 1.12 -9.68
N CYS A 99 -23.50 0.75 -10.68
CA CYS A 99 -23.01 0.51 -12.03
C CYS A 99 -22.40 1.77 -12.65
N ILE A 100 -22.97 2.94 -12.38
CA ILE A 100 -22.41 4.22 -12.86
C ILE A 100 -21.10 4.54 -12.15
N ALA A 101 -21.01 4.26 -10.85
CA ALA A 101 -19.79 4.43 -10.07
C ALA A 101 -18.66 3.56 -10.64
N PHE A 102 -18.93 2.28 -10.86
CA PHE A 102 -17.97 1.34 -11.46
C PHE A 102 -17.56 1.75 -12.88
N GLU A 103 -18.53 2.08 -13.75
CA GLU A 103 -18.27 2.55 -15.13
C GLU A 103 -17.45 3.86 -15.16
N MET A 104 -17.66 4.74 -14.19
CA MET A 104 -16.88 5.98 -14.04
C MET A 104 -15.45 5.70 -13.58
N LEU A 105 -15.25 4.76 -12.64
CA LEU A 105 -13.92 4.33 -12.20
C LEU A 105 -13.10 3.76 -13.36
N THR A 106 -13.65 2.80 -14.10
CA THR A 106 -12.94 2.17 -15.22
C THR A 106 -12.70 3.09 -16.40
N TYR A 107 -13.47 4.18 -16.53
CA TYR A 107 -13.23 5.23 -17.53
C TYR A 107 -12.13 6.21 -17.11
N CYS A 108 -12.12 6.62 -15.84
CA CYS A 108 -11.24 7.70 -15.37
C CYS A 108 -9.88 7.21 -14.89
N PHE A 109 -9.76 5.94 -14.53
CA PHE A 109 -8.52 5.28 -14.14
C PHE A 109 -8.17 4.20 -15.19
N PRO A 110 -6.90 3.76 -15.27
CA PRO A 110 -6.54 2.62 -16.11
C PRO A 110 -7.49 1.43 -15.91
N PRO A 111 -7.87 0.69 -16.97
CA PRO A 111 -7.35 0.78 -18.32
C PRO A 111 -8.11 1.78 -19.23
N TYR A 112 -8.85 2.75 -18.67
CA TYR A 112 -9.55 3.80 -19.42
C TYR A 112 -10.61 3.26 -20.40
N ILE A 113 -11.42 2.31 -19.93
CA ILE A 113 -12.44 1.63 -20.74
C ILE A 113 -13.49 2.64 -21.19
N SER A 114 -13.63 2.78 -22.52
CA SER A 114 -14.68 3.60 -23.13
C SER A 114 -15.66 2.80 -24.00
N ASP A 115 -15.33 1.55 -24.31
CA ASP A 115 -16.16 0.68 -25.12
C ASP A 115 -17.46 0.31 -24.40
N GLY A 116 -18.57 0.31 -25.16
CA GLY A 116 -19.91 0.02 -24.61
C GLY A 116 -20.54 1.17 -23.80
N ILE A 117 -19.83 2.27 -23.55
CA ILE A 117 -20.37 3.44 -22.86
C ILE A 117 -21.08 4.36 -23.86
N SER A 118 -22.34 4.73 -23.57
CA SER A 118 -23.11 5.62 -24.45
C SER A 118 -22.42 6.99 -24.63
N PRO A 119 -22.50 7.63 -25.81
CA PRO A 119 -21.84 8.91 -26.08
C PRO A 119 -22.17 10.02 -25.08
N LYS A 120 -23.41 10.03 -24.58
CA LYS A 120 -23.87 10.99 -23.57
C LYS A 120 -23.13 10.83 -22.24
N LYS A 121 -22.88 9.60 -21.80
CA LYS A 121 -22.12 9.33 -20.57
C LYS A 121 -20.63 9.61 -20.76
N VAL A 122 -20.06 9.22 -21.90
CA VAL A 122 -18.67 9.57 -22.26
C VAL A 122 -18.46 11.08 -22.19
N ALA A 123 -19.39 11.89 -22.71
CA ALA A 123 -19.30 13.34 -22.63
C ALA A 123 -19.37 13.89 -21.18
N ILE A 124 -20.03 13.18 -20.27
CA ILE A 124 -20.05 13.52 -18.83
C ILE A 124 -18.70 13.15 -18.21
N TYR A 125 -18.18 11.93 -18.43
CA TYR A 125 -16.92 11.50 -17.82
C TYR A 125 -15.71 12.28 -18.35
N LYS A 126 -15.70 12.65 -19.63
CA LYS A 126 -14.70 13.60 -20.16
C LYS A 126 -14.71 14.93 -19.42
N GLN A 127 -15.89 15.44 -19.02
CA GLN A 127 -15.97 16.67 -18.24
C GLN A 127 -15.44 16.51 -16.82
N ILE A 128 -15.51 15.30 -16.23
CA ILE A 128 -14.92 15.01 -14.91
C ILE A 128 -13.42 15.24 -14.99
N ILE A 129 -12.75 14.62 -15.97
CA ILE A 129 -11.29 14.74 -16.19
C ILE A 129 -10.91 16.19 -16.56
N GLN A 130 -11.55 16.76 -17.58
CA GLN A 130 -11.22 18.11 -18.08
C GLN A 130 -11.42 19.21 -17.05
N ARG A 131 -12.37 19.01 -16.13
CA ARG A 131 -12.65 19.97 -15.06
C ARG A 131 -12.16 19.46 -13.73
N ASP A 132 -11.27 18.48 -13.66
CA ASP A 132 -10.65 18.03 -12.41
C ASP A 132 -11.68 17.91 -11.27
N ILE A 133 -12.76 17.18 -11.55
CA ILE A 133 -13.82 16.93 -10.57
C ILE A 133 -13.38 15.73 -9.73
N ASN A 134 -13.35 15.91 -8.41
CA ASN A 134 -12.89 14.88 -7.48
C ASN A 134 -13.80 13.64 -7.55
N ILE A 135 -13.26 12.55 -8.09
CA ILE A 135 -13.96 11.28 -8.30
C ILE A 135 -14.39 10.62 -6.98
N PRO A 136 -13.55 10.54 -5.93
CA PRO A 136 -13.96 10.01 -4.62
C PRO A 136 -15.29 10.59 -4.13
N PHE A 137 -15.46 11.92 -4.20
CA PHE A 137 -16.72 12.56 -3.85
C PHE A 137 -17.91 12.09 -4.71
N LEU A 138 -17.72 11.98 -6.03
CA LEU A 138 -18.78 11.53 -6.93
C LEU A 138 -19.21 10.09 -6.64
N ILE A 139 -18.25 9.20 -6.36
CA ILE A 139 -18.50 7.81 -5.96
C ILE A 139 -19.31 7.78 -4.66
N LEU A 140 -18.87 8.52 -3.64
CA LEU A 140 -19.55 8.52 -2.35
C LEU A 140 -20.95 9.16 -2.39
N MET A 141 -21.19 10.12 -3.29
CA MET A 141 -22.54 10.65 -3.55
C MET A 141 -23.42 9.66 -4.31
N LEU A 142 -22.90 8.95 -5.31
CA LEU A 142 -23.63 7.88 -6.02
C LEU A 142 -24.04 6.78 -5.05
N MET A 143 -23.12 6.38 -4.17
CA MET A 143 -23.34 5.36 -3.13
C MET A 143 -24.17 5.88 -1.95
N LYS A 144 -24.63 7.14 -2.00
CA LYS A 144 -25.46 7.81 -0.97
C LYS A 144 -24.82 7.84 0.42
N VAL A 145 -23.50 7.79 0.48
CA VAL A 145 -22.76 7.92 1.73
C VAL A 145 -22.57 9.39 2.07
N ILE A 146 -22.04 10.18 1.13
CA ILE A 146 -21.90 11.63 1.29
C ILE A 146 -23.15 12.32 0.72
N PRO A 147 -23.86 13.14 1.51
CA PRO A 147 -25.03 13.87 1.02
C PRO A 147 -24.64 15.03 0.10
N GLY A 148 -25.61 15.82 -0.34
CA GLY A 148 -25.31 17.07 -1.05
C GLY A 148 -24.62 18.09 -0.14
N TYR A 149 -23.80 18.98 -0.73
CA TYR A 149 -23.06 20.02 0.01
C TYR A 149 -23.99 21.00 0.76
N ASP A 150 -25.23 21.17 0.28
CA ASP A 150 -26.29 21.99 0.86
C ASP A 150 -27.34 21.17 1.64
N SER A 151 -27.08 19.88 1.89
CA SER A 151 -27.96 19.01 2.68
C SER A 151 -28.15 19.55 4.10
N LYS A 152 -29.29 19.21 4.70
CA LYS A 152 -29.61 19.44 6.12
C LYS A 152 -29.84 18.13 6.89
N GLU A 153 -29.81 17.01 6.20
CA GLU A 153 -29.94 15.67 6.76
C GLU A 153 -28.54 15.06 6.82
N GLY A 154 -28.01 14.97 8.03
CA GLY A 154 -26.59 14.66 8.24
C GLY A 154 -26.35 13.43 9.12
N ASP A 155 -27.17 13.20 10.15
CA ASP A 155 -26.90 12.14 11.12
C ASP A 155 -26.89 10.76 10.45
N VAL A 156 -25.89 9.95 10.78
CA VAL A 156 -25.66 8.64 10.18
C VAL A 156 -26.18 7.55 11.11
N ILE A 157 -27.00 6.64 10.58
CA ILE A 157 -27.57 5.53 11.35
C ILE A 157 -26.65 4.31 11.34
N ASP A 158 -26.03 3.98 10.19
CA ASP A 158 -25.20 2.79 10.02
C ASP A 158 -23.99 3.07 9.11
N MET A 159 -23.01 3.80 9.65
CA MET A 159 -21.77 4.09 8.93
C MET A 159 -20.95 2.81 8.62
N PRO A 160 -20.88 1.79 9.50
CA PRO A 160 -20.19 0.53 9.20
C PRO A 160 -20.72 -0.18 7.95
N TYR A 161 -22.05 -0.29 7.80
CA TYR A 161 -22.64 -0.88 6.59
C TYR A 161 -22.33 -0.05 5.33
N GLN A 162 -22.39 1.28 5.42
CA GLN A 162 -22.02 2.17 4.32
C GLN A 162 -20.55 2.03 3.91
N TYR A 163 -19.65 1.89 4.88
CA TYR A 163 -18.24 1.57 4.65
C TYR A 163 -18.10 0.29 3.85
N GLU A 164 -18.67 -0.82 4.34
CA GLU A 164 -18.47 -2.13 3.71
C GLU A 164 -19.00 -2.14 2.26
N ASN A 165 -20.16 -1.53 1.99
CA ASN A 165 -20.69 -1.44 0.62
C ASN A 165 -19.75 -0.69 -0.33
N VAL A 166 -19.15 0.43 0.12
CA VAL A 166 -18.21 1.19 -0.71
C VAL A 166 -16.90 0.42 -0.86
N ILE A 167 -16.39 -0.19 0.20
CA ILE A 167 -15.14 -0.94 0.14
C ILE A 167 -15.28 -2.19 -0.74
N GLN A 168 -16.44 -2.85 -0.79
CA GLN A 168 -16.71 -3.94 -1.74
C GLN A 168 -16.69 -3.47 -3.20
N LEU A 169 -17.26 -2.29 -3.49
CA LEU A 169 -17.16 -1.69 -4.82
C LEU A 169 -15.70 -1.41 -5.19
N MET A 170 -14.92 -0.87 -4.26
CA MET A 170 -13.51 -0.59 -4.47
C MET A 170 -12.70 -1.88 -4.67
N GLU A 171 -12.92 -2.90 -3.85
CA GLU A 171 -12.29 -4.22 -3.95
C GLU A 171 -12.58 -4.89 -5.30
N LYS A 172 -13.83 -4.80 -5.77
CA LYS A 172 -14.22 -5.26 -7.10
C LYS A 172 -13.49 -4.49 -8.21
N PHE A 173 -13.32 -3.18 -8.05
CA PHE A 173 -12.65 -2.34 -9.05
C PHE A 173 -11.16 -2.65 -9.17
N VAL A 174 -10.47 -2.82 -8.04
CA VAL A 174 -9.02 -3.08 -8.03
C VAL A 174 -8.67 -4.56 -8.29
N GLY A 175 -9.65 -5.46 -8.25
CA GLY A 175 -9.45 -6.91 -8.30
C GLY A 175 -8.72 -7.44 -9.54
N ASP A 176 -8.68 -6.68 -10.63
CA ASP A 176 -7.98 -7.10 -11.84
C ASP A 176 -6.45 -6.85 -11.79
N ILE A 177 -5.92 -6.25 -10.71
CA ILE A 177 -4.49 -5.98 -10.54
C ILE A 177 -3.90 -6.84 -9.41
N PRO A 178 -3.18 -7.92 -9.75
CA PRO A 178 -2.59 -8.84 -8.77
C PRO A 178 -1.71 -8.17 -7.71
N GLN A 179 -0.99 -7.11 -8.10
CA GLN A 179 -0.03 -6.39 -7.27
C GLN A 179 -0.72 -5.46 -6.25
N PHE A 180 -1.99 -5.09 -6.46
CA PHE A 180 -2.69 -4.17 -5.56
C PHE A 180 -2.79 -4.74 -4.13
N ASN A 181 -2.92 -6.07 -3.99
CA ASN A 181 -2.98 -6.75 -2.70
C ASN A 181 -1.68 -6.66 -1.89
N LEU A 182 -0.55 -6.21 -2.48
CA LEU A 182 0.67 -5.95 -1.72
C LEU A 182 0.41 -4.91 -0.62
N LEU A 183 -0.41 -3.90 -0.94
CA LEU A 183 -0.76 -2.83 -0.03
C LEU A 183 -2.08 -3.11 0.67
N PRO A 184 -2.10 -3.10 2.00
CA PRO A 184 -3.23 -3.61 2.75
C PRO A 184 -4.30 -2.51 2.99
N ILE A 185 -4.44 -1.58 2.04
CA ILE A 185 -5.27 -0.38 2.22
C ILE A 185 -6.75 -0.71 2.35
N ILE A 186 -7.25 -1.73 1.65
CA ILE A 186 -8.62 -2.24 1.79
C ILE A 186 -8.84 -2.80 3.20
N THR A 187 -7.91 -3.62 3.69
CA THR A 187 -7.95 -4.18 5.04
C THR A 187 -7.92 -3.07 6.09
N ARG A 188 -7.04 -2.07 5.92
CA ARG A 188 -6.99 -0.88 6.81
C ARG A 188 -8.32 -0.12 6.82
N ALA A 189 -8.93 0.10 5.66
CA ALA A 189 -10.22 0.77 5.56
C ALA A 189 -11.35 0.01 6.31
N ARG A 190 -11.36 -1.33 6.24
CA ARG A 190 -12.30 -2.18 6.99
C ARG A 190 -12.05 -2.14 8.50
N GLU A 191 -10.79 -2.15 8.90
CA GLU A 191 -10.36 -2.11 10.30
C GLU A 191 -10.42 -0.71 10.94
N GLU A 192 -10.72 0.32 10.16
CA GLU A 192 -10.91 1.68 10.68
C GLU A 192 -11.88 1.67 11.86
N ARG A 193 -11.42 2.25 12.98
CA ARG A 193 -12.18 2.33 14.23
C ARG A 193 -13.11 3.53 14.19
N GLN A 194 -12.64 4.65 13.66
CA GLN A 194 -13.39 5.89 13.54
C GLN A 194 -13.99 5.98 12.14
N LYS A 195 -15.04 5.18 11.91
CA LYS A 195 -15.75 5.15 10.63
C LYS A 195 -16.61 6.40 10.49
N THR A 196 -16.17 7.36 9.68
CA THR A 196 -16.87 8.61 9.36
C THR A 196 -16.83 8.87 7.87
N ARG A 197 -17.65 9.80 7.36
CA ARG A 197 -17.66 10.12 5.91
C ARG A 197 -16.32 10.62 5.40
N LEU A 198 -15.64 11.46 6.18
CA LEU A 198 -14.31 11.95 5.87
C LEU A 198 -13.30 10.80 5.80
N MET A 199 -13.31 9.90 6.78
CA MET A 199 -12.39 8.77 6.78
C MET A 199 -12.66 7.83 5.60
N LEU A 200 -13.93 7.62 5.21
CA LEU A 200 -14.24 6.84 4.01
C LEU A 200 -13.76 7.53 2.73
N LEU A 201 -13.93 8.86 2.64
CA LEU A 201 -13.37 9.66 1.53
C LEU A 201 -11.86 9.50 1.45
N PHE A 202 -11.17 9.60 2.58
CA PHE A 202 -9.73 9.38 2.68
C PHE A 202 -9.35 7.99 2.17
N TYR A 203 -9.98 6.92 2.65
CA TYR A 203 -9.64 5.56 2.19
C TYR A 203 -9.95 5.33 0.71
N VAL A 204 -11.07 5.85 0.19
CA VAL A 204 -11.38 5.76 -1.25
C VAL A 204 -10.32 6.48 -2.08
N GLN A 205 -9.88 7.66 -1.64
CA GLN A 205 -8.80 8.39 -2.30
C GLN A 205 -7.49 7.60 -2.27
N GLN A 206 -7.06 7.13 -1.10
CA GLN A 206 -5.84 6.34 -0.96
C GLN A 206 -5.87 5.06 -1.82
N ILE A 207 -7.02 4.37 -1.89
CA ILE A 207 -7.20 3.18 -2.73
C ILE A 207 -6.99 3.54 -4.21
N LEU A 208 -7.55 4.66 -4.68
CA LEU A 208 -7.44 5.08 -6.07
C LEU A 208 -6.02 5.55 -6.42
N ASP A 209 -5.39 6.34 -5.55
CA ASP A 209 -4.02 6.82 -5.73
C ASP A 209 -3.03 5.63 -5.79
N ILE A 210 -3.21 4.63 -4.92
CA ILE A 210 -2.45 3.39 -4.96
C ILE A 210 -2.74 2.61 -6.24
N TYR A 211 -4.02 2.48 -6.62
CA TYR A 211 -4.41 1.72 -7.80
C TYR A 211 -3.74 2.29 -9.05
N GLU A 212 -3.81 3.61 -9.24
CA GLU A 212 -3.16 4.31 -10.34
C GLU A 212 -1.64 4.13 -10.32
N SER A 213 -1.03 4.10 -9.14
CA SER A 213 0.41 3.86 -8.98
C SER A 213 0.85 2.47 -9.43
N TYR A 214 0.02 1.45 -9.27
CA TYR A 214 0.33 0.06 -9.68
C TYR A 214 -0.17 -0.29 -11.08
N SER A 215 -1.12 0.47 -11.61
CA SER A 215 -1.74 0.19 -12.92
C SER A 215 -0.90 0.68 -14.10
N ASP A 216 -0.09 1.69 -13.86
CA ASP A 216 0.73 2.35 -14.88
C ASP A 216 2.21 2.05 -14.62
N SER A 217 2.93 1.63 -15.66
CA SER A 217 4.33 1.22 -15.54
C SER A 217 5.26 2.37 -15.15
N TYR A 218 4.96 3.61 -15.56
CA TYR A 218 5.74 4.78 -15.18
C TYR A 218 5.52 5.10 -13.70
N ASN A 219 4.28 5.12 -13.25
CA ASN A 219 3.97 5.37 -11.84
C ASN A 219 4.53 4.26 -10.94
N LEU A 220 4.52 3.00 -11.40
CA LEU A 220 5.07 1.88 -10.65
C LEU A 220 6.59 2.03 -10.47
N TYR A 221 7.30 2.47 -11.51
CA TYR A 221 8.72 2.80 -11.44
C TYR A 221 9.00 3.91 -10.42
N ASP A 222 8.20 4.98 -10.43
CA ASP A 222 8.33 6.08 -9.46
C ASP A 222 8.05 5.62 -8.03
N LEU A 223 7.01 4.82 -7.83
CA LEU A 223 6.69 4.23 -6.53
C LEU A 223 7.82 3.33 -6.02
N ALA A 224 8.40 2.48 -6.88
CA ALA A 224 9.51 1.62 -6.50
C ALA A 224 10.71 2.44 -5.99
N ASN A 225 11.01 3.56 -6.63
CA ASN A 225 12.08 4.46 -6.18
C ASN A 225 11.76 5.13 -4.85
N VAL A 226 10.53 5.61 -4.65
CA VAL A 226 10.10 6.17 -3.35
C VAL A 226 10.23 5.12 -2.23
N VAL A 227 9.85 3.86 -2.50
CA VAL A 227 9.99 2.78 -1.52
C VAL A 227 11.47 2.51 -1.20
N LYS A 228 12.35 2.50 -2.20
CA LYS A 228 13.80 2.35 -1.99
C LYS A 228 14.39 3.48 -1.16
N GLU A 229 13.99 4.72 -1.43
CA GLU A 229 14.43 5.89 -0.65
C GLU A 229 13.99 5.82 0.81
N SER A 230 12.85 5.18 1.08
CA SER A 230 12.36 4.95 2.45
C SER A 230 12.97 3.74 3.15
N ALA A 231 13.83 2.96 2.48
CA ALA A 231 14.41 1.76 3.07
C ALA A 231 15.36 2.11 4.22
N VAL A 232 15.29 1.35 5.32
CA VAL A 232 16.11 1.56 6.52
C VAL A 232 17.00 0.36 6.73
N ASN A 233 18.32 0.60 6.75
CA ASN A 233 19.29 -0.43 7.08
C ASN A 233 19.58 -0.46 8.58
N LEU A 234 19.30 -1.59 9.22
CA LEU A 234 19.65 -1.88 10.60
C LEU A 234 20.73 -2.96 10.68
N ASP A 235 21.65 -2.83 11.62
CA ASP A 235 22.51 -3.96 12.00
C ASP A 235 21.66 -4.93 12.82
N ILE A 236 21.04 -5.92 12.17
CA ILE A 236 20.18 -6.95 12.79
C ILE A 236 20.56 -8.38 12.41
N ALA A 237 21.63 -8.58 11.64
CA ALA A 237 22.06 -9.91 11.24
C ALA A 237 22.48 -10.75 12.47
N GLY A 238 22.23 -12.06 12.41
CA GLY A 238 22.58 -13.02 13.46
C GLY A 238 21.39 -13.82 13.99
N TYR A 239 21.59 -14.44 15.15
CA TYR A 239 20.57 -15.27 15.80
C TYR A 239 19.72 -14.49 16.80
N TRP A 240 18.43 -14.81 16.79
CA TRP A 240 17.43 -14.17 17.62
C TRP A 240 16.45 -15.20 18.17
N ASN A 241 15.89 -14.97 19.35
CA ASN A 241 14.83 -15.85 19.88
C ASN A 241 13.85 -15.08 20.76
N GLU A 242 12.70 -15.71 21.05
CA GLU A 242 11.63 -15.12 21.88
C GLU A 242 11.79 -15.43 23.38
N CYS A 243 12.96 -15.94 23.80
CA CYS A 243 13.25 -16.34 25.17
C CYS A 243 14.39 -15.55 25.80
N GLY A 244 14.49 -14.27 25.45
CA GLY A 244 15.44 -13.32 26.06
C GLY A 244 16.90 -13.63 25.72
N GLY A 245 17.16 -14.21 24.54
CA GLY A 245 18.49 -14.58 24.07
C GLY A 245 19.04 -15.87 24.69
N LYS A 246 18.25 -16.59 25.50
CA LYS A 246 18.66 -17.82 26.20
C LYS A 246 18.20 -19.08 25.46
N LEU A 247 18.83 -20.22 25.71
CA LEU A 247 18.43 -21.50 25.12
C LEU A 247 17.32 -22.17 25.97
N LEU A 248 16.10 -21.60 25.95
CA LEU A 248 14.94 -22.18 26.67
C LEU A 248 14.03 -23.02 25.78
N TYR A 249 14.04 -22.77 24.47
CA TYR A 249 13.19 -23.43 23.48
C TYR A 249 14.00 -23.81 22.26
N THR A 250 13.41 -24.66 21.42
CA THR A 250 14.00 -25.14 20.17
C THR A 250 13.66 -24.26 18.95
N ASN A 251 12.88 -23.20 19.15
CA ASN A 251 12.58 -22.20 18.13
C ASN A 251 13.58 -21.05 18.19
N PHE A 252 14.07 -20.64 17.04
CA PHE A 252 14.90 -19.45 16.90
C PHE A 252 14.77 -18.86 15.50
N TRP A 253 15.26 -17.64 15.35
CA TRP A 253 15.28 -16.90 14.11
C TRP A 253 16.72 -16.64 13.71
N GLN A 254 17.00 -16.73 12.42
CA GLN A 254 18.27 -16.34 11.82
C GLN A 254 17.99 -15.22 10.83
N ILE A 255 18.64 -14.07 11.02
CA ILE A 255 18.53 -12.92 10.12
C ILE A 255 19.85 -12.78 9.36
N GLU A 256 19.76 -12.70 8.04
CA GLU A 256 20.88 -12.57 7.13
C GLU A 256 20.65 -11.34 6.23
N ASN A 257 21.70 -10.59 5.95
CA ASN A 257 21.60 -9.47 5.00
C ASN A 257 21.27 -10.01 3.62
N ALA A 258 20.32 -9.39 2.93
CA ALA A 258 20.18 -9.56 1.49
C ALA A 258 21.16 -8.60 0.76
N LEU A 259 21.13 -8.60 -0.58
CA LEU A 259 21.99 -7.72 -1.38
C LEU A 259 21.55 -6.26 -1.33
N ASP A 260 20.27 -6.01 -1.16
CA ASP A 260 19.69 -4.67 -1.23
C ASP A 260 19.63 -3.98 0.13
N TYR A 261 19.82 -2.66 0.11
CA TYR A 261 19.74 -1.81 1.29
C TYR A 261 18.38 -1.97 2.00
N GLY A 262 18.40 -2.23 3.32
CA GLY A 262 17.17 -2.42 4.11
C GLY A 262 16.40 -3.71 3.82
N THR A 263 17.02 -4.68 3.14
CA THR A 263 16.44 -5.99 2.82
C THR A 263 17.20 -7.12 3.51
N TYR A 264 16.47 -8.09 4.06
CA TYR A 264 17.02 -9.22 4.81
C TYR A 264 16.32 -10.52 4.45
N PHE A 265 17.00 -11.64 4.63
CA PHE A 265 16.35 -12.93 4.78
C PHE A 265 16.19 -13.25 6.26
N MET A 266 14.98 -13.61 6.66
CA MET A 266 14.64 -13.94 8.03
C MET A 266 14.13 -15.37 8.04
N THR A 267 14.90 -16.31 8.60
CA THR A 267 14.53 -17.74 8.66
C THR A 267 14.04 -18.10 10.05
N HIS A 268 12.80 -18.60 10.14
CA HIS A 268 12.30 -19.23 11.36
C HIS A 268 12.70 -20.71 11.37
N TRP A 269 13.36 -21.12 12.43
CA TRP A 269 13.83 -22.49 12.64
C TRP A 269 13.09 -23.14 13.80
N HIS A 270 12.60 -24.36 13.58
CA HIS A 270 11.99 -25.20 14.61
C HIS A 270 12.68 -26.56 14.64
N LYS A 271 13.31 -26.90 15.77
CA LYS A 271 13.83 -28.26 16.00
C LYS A 271 12.79 -29.11 16.72
N ASP A 272 12.44 -30.25 16.12
CA ASP A 272 11.52 -31.22 16.69
C ASP A 272 12.22 -32.30 17.56
N SER A 273 11.43 -33.23 18.10
CA SER A 273 11.91 -34.35 18.93
C SER A 273 12.67 -35.42 18.14
N GLU A 274 12.55 -35.44 16.80
CA GLU A 274 13.22 -36.39 15.92
C GLU A 274 14.57 -35.84 15.38
N ASN A 275 15.08 -34.74 15.95
CA ASN A 275 16.26 -34.03 15.47
C ASN A 275 16.14 -33.53 14.03
N LYS A 276 14.91 -33.23 13.57
CA LYS A 276 14.70 -32.49 12.34
C LYS A 276 14.63 -31.00 12.67
N LEU A 277 15.37 -30.21 11.92
CA LEU A 277 15.38 -28.76 12.00
C LEU A 277 14.67 -28.21 10.77
N THR A 278 13.42 -27.77 10.96
CA THR A 278 12.59 -27.24 9.89
C THR A 278 12.78 -25.73 9.77
N GLY A 279 13.13 -25.25 8.58
CA GLY A 279 13.38 -23.84 8.29
C GLY A 279 12.44 -23.26 7.24
N ILE A 280 11.86 -22.10 7.53
CA ILE A 280 11.09 -21.31 6.57
C ILE A 280 11.75 -19.94 6.42
N LYS A 281 12.26 -19.64 5.23
CA LYS A 281 12.97 -18.40 4.91
C LYS A 281 12.03 -17.34 4.34
N TYR A 282 11.81 -16.27 5.08
CA TYR A 282 11.03 -15.11 4.68
C TYR A 282 11.93 -14.04 4.07
N THR A 283 11.39 -13.23 3.15
CA THR A 283 12.04 -11.97 2.74
C THR A 283 11.49 -10.85 3.62
N LEU A 284 12.38 -10.03 4.18
CA LEU A 284 12.04 -8.91 5.05
C LEU A 284 12.51 -7.60 4.41
N PHE A 285 11.62 -6.63 4.32
CA PHE A 285 11.93 -5.23 3.99
C PHE A 285 11.67 -4.36 5.21
N ILE A 286 12.58 -3.42 5.49
CA ILE A 286 12.42 -2.45 6.57
C ILE A 286 12.34 -1.06 5.96
N LEU A 287 11.25 -0.35 6.26
CA LEU A 287 10.94 0.97 5.71
C LEU A 287 10.68 1.96 6.84
N GLU A 288 10.99 3.23 6.60
CA GLU A 288 10.57 4.34 7.44
C GLU A 288 9.08 4.64 7.22
N GLY A 289 8.31 4.62 8.29
CA GLY A 289 6.89 4.96 8.30
C GLY A 289 6.66 6.46 8.51
N ALA A 290 5.49 6.94 8.09
CA ALA A 290 5.13 8.37 8.13
C ALA A 290 5.20 9.02 9.53
N LYS A 291 5.18 8.24 10.62
CA LYS A 291 5.27 8.74 12.00
C LYS A 291 6.69 8.67 12.57
N GLY A 292 7.70 8.48 11.72
CA GLY A 292 9.08 8.22 12.14
C GLY A 292 9.24 6.87 12.86
N ASN A 293 8.32 5.94 12.62
CA ASN A 293 8.38 4.57 13.15
C ASN A 293 8.94 3.63 12.07
N LEU A 294 9.37 2.43 12.45
CA LEU A 294 9.81 1.43 11.48
C LEU A 294 8.65 0.52 11.09
N VAL A 295 8.56 0.23 9.79
CA VAL A 295 7.60 -0.70 9.20
C VAL A 295 8.38 -1.88 8.62
N TYR A 296 7.98 -3.09 9.03
CA TYR A 296 8.59 -4.35 8.61
C TYR A 296 7.60 -5.07 7.71
N TYR A 297 7.98 -5.27 6.46
CA TYR A 297 7.19 -6.03 5.50
C TYR A 297 7.81 -7.40 5.27
N LEU A 298 7.12 -8.46 5.71
CA LEU A 298 7.59 -9.83 5.54
C LEU A 298 6.81 -10.52 4.44
N LEU A 299 7.53 -11.24 3.58
CA LEU A 299 7.00 -12.10 2.54
C LEU A 299 7.28 -13.57 2.84
N HIS A 300 6.24 -14.39 2.77
CA HIS A 300 6.34 -15.84 2.75
C HIS A 300 7.02 -16.30 1.44
N PRO A 301 7.79 -17.41 1.44
CA PRO A 301 8.43 -17.94 0.23
C PRO A 301 7.49 -18.16 -0.97
N GLU A 302 6.19 -18.37 -0.77
CA GLU A 302 5.23 -18.51 -1.88
C GLU A 302 4.88 -17.19 -2.58
N ALA A 303 5.12 -16.04 -1.92
CA ALA A 303 4.78 -14.74 -2.46
C ALA A 303 5.51 -14.44 -3.79
N ILE A 304 6.78 -14.86 -3.92
CA ILE A 304 7.53 -14.66 -5.18
C ILE A 304 6.93 -15.48 -6.32
N LYS A 305 6.50 -16.73 -6.04
CA LYS A 305 5.82 -17.58 -7.02
C LYS A 305 4.48 -17.00 -7.45
N HIS A 306 3.71 -16.42 -6.52
CA HIS A 306 2.47 -15.72 -6.87
C HIS A 306 2.75 -14.49 -7.73
N ARG A 307 3.75 -13.67 -7.35
CA ARG A 307 4.18 -12.49 -8.11
C ARG A 307 4.57 -12.83 -9.54
N MET A 308 5.47 -13.81 -9.72
CA MET A 308 5.95 -14.25 -11.03
C MET A 308 4.84 -14.82 -11.93
N LYS A 309 3.74 -15.29 -11.34
CA LYS A 309 2.57 -15.80 -12.08
C LYS A 309 1.48 -14.75 -12.29
N GLY A 310 1.67 -13.52 -11.80
CA GLY A 310 0.61 -12.51 -11.79
C GLY A 310 -0.61 -12.95 -10.97
N LEU A 311 -0.39 -13.69 -9.89
CA LEU A 311 -1.46 -14.10 -8.98
C LEU A 311 -1.53 -13.13 -7.81
N GLN A 312 -2.76 -12.86 -7.37
CA GLN A 312 -3.03 -12.06 -6.18
C GLN A 312 -2.41 -12.71 -4.93
N TYR A 313 -1.97 -11.86 -4.00
CA TYR A 313 -1.51 -12.31 -2.68
C TYR A 313 -2.69 -12.61 -1.78
N SER A 314 -2.51 -13.65 -0.97
CA SER A 314 -3.41 -14.06 0.11
C SER A 314 -2.86 -13.61 1.47
N ASP A 315 -3.68 -13.75 2.52
CA ASP A 315 -3.28 -13.46 3.91
C ASP A 315 -2.02 -14.25 4.33
N ALA A 316 -1.77 -15.43 3.77
CA ALA A 316 -0.58 -16.24 4.07
C ALA A 316 0.70 -15.75 3.37
N ASP A 317 0.60 -14.92 2.34
CA ASP A 317 1.74 -14.54 1.51
C ASP A 317 2.59 -13.42 2.12
N HIS A 318 1.99 -12.56 2.94
CA HIS A 318 2.63 -11.35 3.41
C HIS A 318 2.05 -10.81 4.71
N VAL A 319 2.84 -10.01 5.43
CA VAL A 319 2.40 -9.35 6.67
C VAL A 319 3.20 -8.08 6.94
N TRP A 320 2.54 -7.12 7.58
CA TRP A 320 3.12 -5.86 8.00
C TRP A 320 3.22 -5.78 9.52
N TYR A 321 4.42 -5.58 10.03
CA TYR A 321 4.69 -5.27 11.44
C TYR A 321 5.21 -3.84 11.58
N GLN A 322 5.17 -3.31 12.79
CA GLN A 322 5.77 -2.03 13.12
C GLN A 322 6.46 -2.06 14.48
N THR A 323 7.44 -1.17 14.62
CA THR A 323 8.06 -0.84 15.91
C THR A 323 8.54 0.61 15.90
N ASN A 324 9.00 1.13 17.04
CA ASN A 324 9.57 2.48 17.11
C ASN A 324 10.95 2.52 16.42
N MET A 325 11.40 3.70 16.01
CA MET A 325 12.78 3.90 15.59
C MET A 325 13.75 3.55 16.73
N PHE A 326 14.91 3.00 16.41
CA PHE A 326 15.96 2.70 17.37
C PHE A 326 17.03 3.78 17.36
N ASP A 327 17.50 4.18 18.54
CA ASP A 327 18.61 5.13 18.68
C ASP A 327 19.99 4.45 18.47
N ASP A 328 20.08 3.17 18.81
CA ASP A 328 21.31 2.35 18.78
C ASP A 328 21.05 1.00 18.09
N VAL A 329 22.11 0.19 17.96
CA VAL A 329 22.02 -1.19 17.48
C VAL A 329 20.97 -1.97 18.30
N PRO A 330 19.90 -2.48 17.66
CA PRO A 330 18.78 -3.05 18.40
C PRO A 330 19.17 -4.36 19.08
N ILE A 331 18.92 -4.45 20.39
CA ILE A 331 19.04 -5.69 21.16
C ILE A 331 17.73 -6.48 21.22
N GLU A 332 16.62 -5.81 20.93
CA GLU A 332 15.28 -6.37 20.87
C GLU A 332 14.58 -5.88 19.61
N LEU A 333 13.74 -6.73 19.02
CA LEU A 333 12.83 -6.38 17.93
C LEU A 333 11.40 -6.71 18.38
N PRO A 334 10.67 -5.73 18.98
CA PRO A 334 9.29 -5.93 19.39
C PRO A 334 8.37 -5.61 18.21
N LEU A 335 8.19 -6.59 17.34
CA LEU A 335 7.39 -6.47 16.12
C LEU A 335 5.90 -6.63 16.47
N LYS A 336 5.11 -5.59 16.22
CA LYS A 336 3.64 -5.62 16.40
C LYS A 336 2.94 -5.61 15.05
N ARG A 337 2.10 -6.61 14.79
CA ARG A 337 1.36 -6.72 13.54
C ARG A 337 0.42 -5.52 13.38
N GLN A 338 0.43 -4.89 12.20
CA GLN A 338 -0.34 -3.68 11.94
C GLN A 338 -1.83 -3.95 11.69
N MET A 339 -2.16 -5.10 11.09
CA MET A 339 -3.53 -5.43 10.68
C MET A 339 -3.92 -6.83 11.12
N PHE A 340 -5.19 -7.19 10.97
CA PHE A 340 -5.65 -8.55 11.17
C PHE A 340 -4.99 -9.51 10.17
N SER A 341 -4.73 -10.71 10.65
CA SER A 341 -4.35 -11.87 9.87
C SER A 341 -4.78 -13.12 10.63
N GLY A 342 -5.26 -14.12 9.91
CA GLY A 342 -5.59 -15.43 10.44
C GLY A 342 -4.38 -16.36 10.53
N VAL A 343 -3.27 -16.02 9.88
CA VAL A 343 -2.09 -16.90 9.72
C VAL A 343 -0.88 -16.40 10.48
N TRP A 344 -0.63 -15.09 10.50
CA TRP A 344 0.57 -14.51 11.09
C TRP A 344 0.40 -14.20 12.59
N PRO A 345 1.44 -14.29 13.43
CA PRO A 345 1.32 -13.97 14.85
C PRO A 345 1.09 -12.47 15.09
N LEU A 346 0.30 -12.11 16.10
CA LEU A 346 0.03 -10.71 16.46
C LEU A 346 1.29 -9.95 16.90
N LYS A 347 2.23 -10.65 17.54
CA LYS A 347 3.50 -10.12 18.03
C LYS A 347 4.62 -11.13 17.77
N ILE A 348 5.79 -10.62 17.42
CA ILE A 348 7.05 -11.38 17.41
C ILE A 348 8.02 -10.54 18.25
N ASN A 349 8.43 -11.04 19.41
CA ASN A 349 9.31 -10.31 20.33
C ASN A 349 10.67 -10.96 20.36
N LEU A 350 11.57 -10.50 19.50
CA LEU A 350 12.89 -11.10 19.38
C LEU A 350 13.90 -10.42 20.30
N THR A 351 14.78 -11.21 20.91
CA THR A 351 15.98 -10.75 21.60
C THR A 351 17.21 -11.31 20.89
N ARG A 352 18.21 -10.46 20.64
CA ARG A 352 19.44 -10.87 19.98
C ARG A 352 20.21 -11.84 20.88
N CYS A 353 20.59 -12.99 20.33
CA CYS A 353 21.44 -13.94 21.03
C CYS A 353 22.88 -13.42 21.06
N LYS A 354 23.42 -13.21 22.26
CA LYS A 354 24.83 -12.79 22.48
C LYS A 354 25.67 -13.82 23.24
N ASP A 355 25.02 -14.83 23.85
CA ASP A 355 25.70 -15.91 24.56
C ASP A 355 26.32 -16.89 23.55
N GLU A 356 27.65 -17.01 23.58
CA GLU A 356 28.42 -17.89 22.69
C GLU A 356 27.98 -19.34 22.76
N ASN A 357 27.52 -19.82 23.92
CA ASN A 357 27.03 -21.19 24.06
C ASN A 357 25.71 -21.39 23.32
N VAL A 358 24.84 -20.39 23.33
CA VAL A 358 23.56 -20.44 22.61
C VAL A 358 23.83 -20.40 21.10
N ILE A 359 24.69 -19.49 20.65
CA ILE A 359 25.09 -19.36 19.25
C ILE A 359 25.73 -20.66 18.74
N SER A 360 26.72 -21.19 19.47
CA SER A 360 27.38 -22.46 19.13
C SER A 360 26.38 -23.62 19.06
N THR A 361 25.34 -23.61 19.90
CA THR A 361 24.29 -24.64 19.86
C THR A 361 23.48 -24.56 18.56
N TYR A 362 23.04 -23.35 18.17
CA TYR A 362 22.30 -23.17 16.92
C TYR A 362 23.15 -23.50 15.70
N GLU A 363 24.43 -23.12 15.70
CA GLU A 363 25.37 -23.48 14.62
C GLU A 363 25.56 -25.00 14.51
N LYS A 364 25.65 -25.72 15.63
CA LYS A 364 25.72 -27.19 15.62
C LYS A 364 24.46 -27.80 15.04
N TRP A 365 23.28 -27.32 15.42
CA TRP A 365 22.01 -27.78 14.85
C TRP A 365 21.93 -27.55 13.34
N LEU A 366 22.38 -26.38 12.87
CA LEU A 366 22.34 -26.02 11.45
C LEU A 366 23.33 -26.82 10.58
N ASN A 367 24.49 -27.18 11.13
CA ASN A 367 25.59 -27.73 10.33
C ASN A 367 25.88 -29.22 10.56
N HIS A 368 25.47 -29.81 11.69
CA HIS A 368 25.92 -31.15 12.07
C HIS A 368 24.86 -32.01 12.77
N ASP A 369 24.15 -31.45 13.76
CA ASP A 369 23.39 -32.23 14.75
C ASP A 369 21.95 -32.55 14.32
N CYS A 370 21.44 -31.88 13.28
CA CYS A 370 20.05 -32.05 12.84
C CYS A 370 19.94 -32.35 11.34
N GLN A 371 18.89 -33.08 10.97
CA GLN A 371 18.47 -33.17 9.59
C GLN A 371 17.74 -31.88 9.20
N ILE A 372 18.29 -31.13 8.23
CA ILE A 372 17.68 -29.89 7.74
C ILE A 372 16.50 -30.21 6.82
N ILE A 373 15.33 -29.64 7.13
CA ILE A 373 14.14 -29.71 6.29
C ILE A 373 13.74 -28.29 5.91
N LYS A 374 13.71 -28.01 4.61
CA LYS A 374 13.26 -26.72 4.08
C LYS A 374 12.07 -26.95 3.15
N PRO A 375 10.82 -26.86 3.66
CA PRO A 375 9.62 -27.18 2.88
C PRO A 375 9.50 -26.36 1.58
N TYR A 376 10.03 -25.14 1.60
CA TYR A 376 9.99 -24.19 0.48
C TYR A 376 11.36 -23.97 -0.17
N GLN A 377 12.32 -24.91 -0.04
CA GLN A 377 13.65 -24.77 -0.64
C GLN A 377 13.60 -24.49 -2.15
N HIS A 378 12.63 -25.08 -2.83
CA HIS A 378 12.39 -24.88 -4.26
C HIS A 378 11.87 -23.47 -4.63
N LEU A 379 11.56 -22.62 -3.65
CA LEU A 379 11.17 -21.23 -3.84
C LEU A 379 12.21 -20.25 -3.30
N GLU A 380 13.24 -20.76 -2.61
CA GLU A 380 14.38 -19.93 -2.27
C GLU A 380 15.09 -19.51 -3.55
N TYR A 381 15.44 -18.22 -3.62
CA TYR A 381 16.04 -17.62 -4.78
C TYR A 381 17.27 -16.79 -4.40
N ASN A 382 18.16 -16.63 -5.37
CA ASN A 382 19.24 -15.65 -5.32
C ASN A 382 19.01 -14.64 -6.45
N PHE A 383 18.90 -13.37 -6.09
CA PHE A 383 18.87 -12.27 -7.03
C PHE A 383 20.30 -11.77 -7.24
N HIS A 384 20.68 -11.45 -8.46
CA HIS A 384 21.95 -10.81 -8.79
C HIS A 384 21.64 -9.57 -9.63
N PRO A 385 21.66 -8.37 -9.03
CA PRO A 385 21.55 -7.12 -9.79
C PRO A 385 22.81 -6.98 -10.63
N ASN A 386 22.70 -7.27 -11.93
CA ASN A 386 23.84 -7.44 -12.82
C ASN A 386 23.62 -6.82 -14.20
N LEU A 387 22.76 -5.81 -14.31
CA LEU A 387 22.61 -5.02 -15.53
C LEU A 387 23.97 -4.49 -15.99
N TYR A 388 24.42 -4.94 -17.17
CA TYR A 388 25.76 -4.68 -17.67
C TYR A 388 25.83 -3.37 -18.45
N ALA A 389 24.84 -3.11 -19.31
CA ALA A 389 24.80 -1.88 -20.11
C ALA A 389 23.37 -1.44 -20.41
N VAL A 390 23.19 -0.12 -20.50
CA VAL A 390 21.96 0.54 -20.95
C VAL A 390 22.32 1.39 -22.17
N THR A 391 21.80 1.01 -23.33
CA THR A 391 21.93 1.78 -24.57
C THR A 391 20.66 2.59 -24.83
N ARG A 392 20.63 3.32 -25.95
CA ARG A 392 19.43 4.06 -26.36
C ARG A 392 18.23 3.15 -26.61
N THR A 393 18.45 1.93 -27.08
CA THR A 393 17.38 1.03 -27.56
C THR A 393 17.31 -0.29 -26.81
N HIS A 394 18.37 -0.71 -26.12
CA HIS A 394 18.45 -2.02 -25.47
C HIS A 394 19.09 -1.96 -24.08
N LEU A 395 18.74 -2.94 -23.26
CA LEU A 395 19.37 -3.31 -22.01
C LEU A 395 20.17 -4.60 -22.23
N TYR A 396 21.30 -4.74 -21.55
CA TYR A 396 22.15 -5.91 -21.66
C TYR A 396 22.37 -6.52 -20.28
N ILE A 397 21.92 -7.76 -20.10
CA ILE A 397 22.03 -8.50 -18.84
C ILE A 397 22.92 -9.73 -19.10
N PRO A 398 24.00 -9.98 -18.35
CA PRO A 398 24.82 -11.16 -18.50
C PRO A 398 23.99 -12.44 -18.38
N SER A 399 24.24 -13.38 -19.27
CA SER A 399 23.66 -14.72 -19.20
C SER A 399 24.45 -15.64 -18.29
N GLU A 400 23.98 -16.87 -18.16
CA GLU A 400 24.73 -17.96 -17.54
C GLU A 400 25.99 -18.38 -18.31
N ASN A 401 26.11 -18.02 -19.59
CA ASN A 401 27.26 -18.34 -20.43
C ASN A 401 28.24 -17.16 -20.47
N GLU A 402 29.53 -17.45 -20.26
CA GLU A 402 30.58 -16.43 -20.28
C GLU A 402 30.65 -15.71 -21.64
N GLY A 403 30.59 -14.38 -21.61
CA GLY A 403 30.61 -13.54 -22.80
C GLY A 403 29.29 -13.46 -23.58
N GLU A 404 28.21 -14.12 -23.11
CA GLU A 404 26.87 -14.04 -23.71
C GLU A 404 25.94 -13.17 -22.83
N TYR A 405 25.12 -12.34 -23.48
CA TYR A 405 24.21 -11.39 -22.85
C TYR A 405 22.79 -11.58 -23.39
N TYR A 406 21.81 -11.36 -22.52
CA TYR A 406 20.43 -11.08 -22.91
C TYR A 406 20.33 -9.64 -23.42
N LYS A 407 20.10 -9.46 -24.72
CA LYS A 407 19.79 -8.18 -25.37
C LYS A 407 18.29 -7.96 -25.30
N VAL A 408 17.86 -7.08 -24.41
CA VAL A 408 16.45 -6.79 -24.13
C VAL A 408 16.06 -5.46 -24.79
N PRO A 409 15.14 -5.45 -25.77
CA PRO A 409 14.69 -4.20 -26.37
C PRO A 409 13.93 -3.35 -25.34
N LYS A 410 14.21 -2.04 -25.28
CA LYS A 410 13.46 -1.11 -24.44
C LYS A 410 11.99 -0.98 -24.89
N SER A 411 11.67 -1.34 -26.13
CA SER A 411 10.30 -1.40 -26.65
C SER A 411 9.53 -2.65 -26.23
N SER A 412 10.18 -3.64 -25.61
CA SER A 412 9.54 -4.92 -25.27
C SER A 412 8.57 -4.83 -24.08
N TYR A 413 8.67 -3.78 -23.28
CA TYR A 413 7.81 -3.51 -22.15
C TYR A 413 7.72 -2.00 -21.90
N GLU A 414 6.52 -1.51 -21.56
CA GLU A 414 6.31 -0.09 -21.26
C GLU A 414 7.04 0.32 -19.99
N GLY A 415 7.81 1.42 -20.03
CA GLY A 415 8.60 1.88 -18.89
C GLY A 415 10.08 1.50 -18.96
N PHE A 416 10.47 0.51 -19.78
CA PHE A 416 11.88 0.08 -19.89
C PHE A 416 12.81 1.17 -20.41
N GLU A 417 12.29 2.18 -21.11
CA GLU A 417 13.06 3.35 -21.50
C GLU A 417 13.62 4.14 -20.31
N ARG A 418 12.96 4.08 -19.14
CA ARG A 418 13.39 4.72 -17.89
C ARG A 418 14.52 4.01 -17.15
N ILE A 419 14.75 2.72 -17.43
CA ILE A 419 15.73 1.90 -16.71
C ILE A 419 17.12 2.55 -16.76
N GLN A 420 17.72 2.63 -15.59
CA GLN A 420 19.07 3.13 -15.34
C GLN A 420 20.00 2.00 -14.89
N ILE A 421 21.31 2.23 -14.98
CA ILE A 421 22.32 1.22 -14.63
C ILE A 421 22.30 0.82 -13.15
N SER A 422 21.80 1.71 -12.29
CA SER A 422 21.67 1.51 -10.83
C SER A 422 20.39 0.80 -10.42
N ASP A 423 19.49 0.51 -11.36
CA ASP A 423 18.23 -0.14 -11.07
C ASP A 423 18.45 -1.63 -10.73
N ASN A 424 17.51 -2.21 -9.99
CA ASN A 424 17.50 -3.60 -9.56
C ASN A 424 17.04 -4.49 -10.72
N VAL A 425 17.87 -4.49 -11.76
CA VAL A 425 17.70 -5.30 -12.96
C VAL A 425 18.82 -6.33 -13.03
N GLY A 426 18.44 -7.58 -13.27
CA GLY A 426 19.43 -8.64 -13.37
C GLY A 426 18.84 -10.03 -13.46
N THR A 427 19.50 -11.00 -12.84
CA THR A 427 19.10 -12.42 -12.92
C THR A 427 18.67 -12.96 -11.56
N ILE A 428 17.54 -13.68 -11.57
CA ILE A 428 17.08 -14.49 -10.44
C ILE A 428 17.25 -15.96 -10.78
N THR A 429 17.92 -16.70 -9.89
CA THR A 429 18.00 -18.16 -9.95
C THR A 429 17.12 -18.77 -8.86
N MET A 430 16.12 -19.54 -9.26
CA MET A 430 15.17 -20.20 -8.36
C MET A 430 14.84 -21.60 -8.89
N ASN A 431 15.01 -22.63 -8.05
CA ASN A 431 14.78 -24.03 -8.41
C ASN A 431 15.52 -24.50 -9.68
N GLY A 432 16.77 -24.07 -9.85
CA GLY A 432 17.57 -24.37 -11.04
C GLY A 432 17.07 -23.71 -12.33
N LYS A 433 16.16 -22.74 -12.24
CA LYS A 433 15.69 -21.93 -13.38
C LYS A 433 16.16 -20.49 -13.24
N THR A 434 16.51 -19.89 -14.36
CA THR A 434 16.93 -18.49 -14.45
C THR A 434 15.81 -17.62 -15.00
N TYR A 435 15.63 -16.44 -14.41
CA TYR A 435 14.68 -15.42 -14.81
C TYR A 435 15.41 -14.08 -14.92
N LEU A 436 14.99 -13.24 -15.87
CA LEU A 436 15.35 -11.83 -15.90
C LEU A 436 14.40 -11.08 -14.97
N ALA A 437 14.94 -10.36 -14.01
CA ALA A 437 14.18 -9.58 -13.04
C ALA A 437 14.31 -8.09 -13.36
N PHE A 438 13.17 -7.41 -13.33
CA PHE A 438 13.03 -5.97 -13.42
C PHE A 438 12.20 -5.52 -12.22
N ASP A 439 12.83 -5.39 -11.07
CA ASP A 439 12.13 -5.27 -9.78
C ASP A 439 11.33 -3.97 -9.67
N GLU A 440 11.77 -2.88 -10.32
CA GLU A 440 11.03 -1.60 -10.40
C GLU A 440 9.64 -1.77 -11.03
N PHE A 441 9.48 -2.77 -11.88
CA PHE A 441 8.23 -3.08 -12.57
C PHE A 441 7.56 -4.36 -12.02
N MET A 442 8.13 -4.96 -10.97
CA MET A 442 7.71 -6.26 -10.43
C MET A 442 7.59 -7.35 -11.51
N LEU A 443 8.44 -7.30 -12.53
CA LEU A 443 8.37 -8.14 -13.72
C LEU A 443 9.51 -9.18 -13.72
N TYR A 444 9.13 -10.43 -13.94
CA TYR A 444 10.06 -11.57 -13.96
C TYR A 444 9.84 -12.42 -15.21
N ILE A 445 10.80 -12.38 -16.13
CA ILE A 445 10.72 -13.05 -17.43
C ILE A 445 11.53 -14.33 -17.37
N SER A 446 10.91 -15.48 -17.65
CA SER A 446 11.66 -16.74 -17.72
C SER A 446 12.61 -16.74 -18.92
N THR A 447 13.82 -17.26 -18.73
CA THR A 447 14.82 -17.41 -19.81
C THR A 447 14.52 -18.56 -20.78
N SER A 448 13.31 -19.13 -20.72
CA SER A 448 12.85 -20.13 -21.69
C SER A 448 12.69 -19.54 -23.09
N LYS A 449 12.97 -20.34 -24.12
CA LYS A 449 12.91 -19.89 -25.53
C LYS A 449 11.59 -19.20 -25.92
N ASN A 450 10.46 -19.67 -25.39
CA ASN A 450 9.14 -19.11 -25.71
C ASN A 450 8.94 -17.73 -25.07
N GLU A 451 9.33 -17.57 -23.81
CA GLU A 451 9.21 -16.28 -23.11
C GLU A 451 10.19 -15.25 -23.68
N LEU A 452 11.44 -15.63 -23.95
CA LEU A 452 12.39 -14.71 -24.61
C LEU A 452 11.85 -14.22 -25.95
N LYS A 453 11.26 -15.12 -26.76
CA LYS A 453 10.63 -14.75 -28.03
C LYS A 453 9.45 -13.78 -27.85
N LYS A 454 8.64 -13.96 -26.80
CA LYS A 454 7.49 -13.08 -26.50
C LYS A 454 7.92 -11.62 -26.27
N TYR A 455 9.07 -11.41 -25.66
CA TYR A 455 9.64 -10.09 -25.38
C TYR A 455 10.72 -9.67 -26.38
N GLU A 456 10.89 -10.41 -27.48
CA GLU A 456 11.92 -10.13 -28.49
C GLU A 456 13.34 -10.06 -27.91
N ILE A 457 13.61 -10.84 -26.86
CA ILE A 457 14.90 -10.88 -26.17
C ILE A 457 15.81 -11.87 -26.90
N GLU A 458 16.98 -11.39 -27.29
CA GLU A 458 18.00 -12.18 -27.99
C GLU A 458 19.17 -12.52 -27.05
N ARG A 459 19.89 -13.59 -27.37
CA ARG A 459 21.18 -13.91 -26.75
C ARG A 459 22.29 -13.51 -27.72
N VAL A 460 23.23 -12.69 -27.27
CA VAL A 460 24.28 -12.11 -28.10
C VAL A 460 25.65 -12.18 -27.42
N ASN A 461 26.73 -12.27 -28.21
CA ASN A 461 28.11 -12.32 -27.71
C ASN A 461 28.84 -10.97 -27.83
N CYS A 462 28.14 -9.92 -28.27
CA CYS A 462 28.68 -8.57 -28.44
C CYS A 462 27.60 -7.53 -28.14
N ILE A 463 28.04 -6.36 -27.69
CA ILE A 463 27.18 -5.22 -27.34
C ILE A 463 27.36 -4.17 -28.42
N GLU A 464 26.26 -3.53 -28.82
CA GLU A 464 26.24 -2.48 -29.85
C GLU A 464 26.47 -1.08 -29.28
#